data_AF-A0A1G5SHF0-F1
#
_entry.id   AF-A0A1G5SHF0-F1
#
_cell.length_a   1.000
_cell.length_b   1.000
_cell.length_c   1.000
_cell.angle_alpha   90.00
_cell.angle_beta   90.00
_cell.angle_gamma   90.00
#
_symmetry.space_group_name_H-M   'P 1'
#
loop_
_entity.id
_entity.type
_entity.pdbx_description
1 polymer ?
#
loop_
_entity_poly.entity_id
_entity_poly.type
_entity_poly.pdbx_seq_one_letter_code
_entity_poly.pdbx_strand_id
1 'polypeptide(L)'
;MKSKIFRTFVMTMSLICLSAGSVYSASTQASINDIYLIMFKPDTGLIDPPDSDNAGKVSVGEPTSGQSKDTLADTLGLNGEIIAILEVNNGIFVEITAEEAEKWRQDTRVASVQKSMEGSFGDSEAGSDYPVYRDGILTIPRVDTDRQASLFQDGVFWHDPATNTWILEKFKVKPAVGVYFLENDGVEVIITDTSPIQVFLKINGQFSDGCQALGRVDRRLDGNRFEVVVSAISTVPDNGTVACTQSLVPFQTIVPLNVFGLPAGEYEYTVNGEQNGTFTLTRDNML
;
A
#
# COMPACT_ATOMS: atom_id res chain seq x y z
N MET A 1 -79.47 33.02 14.92
CA MET A 1 -80.23 34.12 14.28
C MET A 1 -79.23 35.00 13.53
N LYS A 2 -79.29 35.01 12.17
CA LYS A 2 -78.59 35.86 11.18
C LYS A 2 -77.04 35.75 11.13
N SER A 3 -76.33 35.21 10.13
CA SER A 3 -76.31 35.31 8.65
C SER A 3 -75.75 36.64 8.07
N LYS A 4 -74.77 36.47 7.16
CA LYS A 4 -74.27 37.36 6.06
C LYS A 4 -73.20 38.41 6.47
N ILE A 5 -72.10 38.66 5.75
CA ILE A 5 -71.91 38.87 4.30
C ILE A 5 -70.45 38.56 3.86
N PHE A 6 -70.32 38.03 2.65
CA PHE A 6 -69.13 37.86 1.79
C PHE A 6 -68.61 39.23 1.28
N ARG A 7 -67.29 39.46 1.24
CA ARG A 7 -66.70 40.40 0.28
C ARG A 7 -65.38 39.88 -0.28
N THR A 8 -65.48 39.41 -1.51
CA THR A 8 -64.45 39.12 -2.49
C THR A 8 -63.56 40.35 -2.71
N PHE A 9 -62.24 40.21 -2.60
CA PHE A 9 -61.28 41.18 -3.13
C PHE A 9 -60.50 40.48 -4.25
N VAL A 10 -60.79 40.88 -5.47
CA VAL A 10 -60.03 40.55 -6.68
C VAL A 10 -58.84 41.50 -6.69
N MET A 11 -57.62 40.98 -6.61
CA MET A 11 -56.42 41.74 -6.91
C MET A 11 -55.74 41.13 -8.13
N THR A 12 -55.75 41.90 -9.20
CA THR A 12 -55.13 41.64 -10.50
C THR A 12 -53.61 41.72 -10.43
N MET A 13 -52.96 40.68 -10.96
CA MET A 13 -51.89 40.72 -11.95
C MET A 13 -50.63 41.57 -11.64
N SER A 14 -49.52 40.87 -11.37
CA SER A 14 -48.23 41.25 -11.96
C SER A 14 -47.36 39.99 -12.13
N LEU A 15 -47.17 39.62 -13.39
CA LEU A 15 -46.37 38.50 -13.85
C LEU A 15 -44.90 38.96 -13.84
N ILE A 16 -44.13 38.58 -12.83
CA ILE A 16 -42.68 38.80 -12.81
C ILE A 16 -42.04 37.54 -13.39
N CYS A 17 -41.62 37.63 -14.66
CA CYS A 17 -40.65 36.72 -15.25
C CYS A 17 -39.32 36.87 -14.50
N LEU A 18 -39.04 35.97 -13.55
CA LEU A 18 -37.68 35.68 -13.12
C LEU A 18 -37.22 34.45 -13.89
N SER A 19 -36.58 34.68 -15.03
CA SER A 19 -35.65 33.71 -15.61
C SER A 19 -34.47 33.61 -14.65
N ALA A 20 -34.55 32.67 -13.70
CA ALA A 20 -33.38 32.23 -12.95
C ALA A 20 -32.50 31.46 -13.93
N GLY A 21 -31.64 32.20 -14.64
CA GLY A 21 -30.47 31.62 -15.27
C GLY A 21 -29.69 30.90 -14.19
N SER A 22 -29.62 29.58 -14.30
CA SER A 22 -28.68 28.76 -13.55
C SER A 22 -27.28 29.25 -13.89
N VAL A 23 -26.76 30.14 -13.06
CA VAL A 23 -25.34 30.43 -12.98
C VAL A 23 -24.72 29.15 -12.44
N TYR A 24 -24.31 28.27 -13.35
CA TYR A 24 -23.30 27.27 -13.04
C TYR A 24 -22.05 28.06 -12.67
N SER A 25 -21.87 28.31 -11.38
CA SER A 25 -20.55 28.55 -10.83
C SER A 25 -19.73 27.30 -11.15
N ALA A 26 -18.99 27.34 -12.25
CA ALA A 26 -17.88 26.44 -12.47
C ALA A 26 -16.94 26.68 -11.29
N SER A 27 -17.03 25.83 -10.28
CA SER A 27 -15.96 25.70 -9.31
C SER A 27 -14.72 25.36 -10.13
N THR A 28 -13.81 26.30 -10.28
CA THR A 28 -12.43 26.01 -10.62
C THR A 28 -11.95 25.06 -9.53
N GLN A 29 -12.02 23.75 -9.79
CA GLN A 29 -11.32 22.75 -9.00
C GLN A 29 -9.88 23.23 -8.93
N ALA A 30 -9.38 23.46 -7.72
CA ALA A 30 -7.95 23.64 -7.53
C ALA A 30 -7.28 22.44 -8.22
N SER A 31 -6.37 22.72 -9.14
CA SER A 31 -5.64 21.67 -9.84
C SER A 31 -4.74 21.01 -8.82
N ILE A 32 -5.18 19.87 -8.28
CA ILE A 32 -4.40 19.08 -7.33
C ILE A 32 -3.34 18.37 -8.16
N ASN A 33 -2.08 18.50 -7.75
CA ASN A 33 -1.02 17.68 -8.31
C ASN A 33 -1.20 16.24 -7.82
N ASP A 34 -1.08 15.30 -8.75
CA ASP A 34 -1.11 13.87 -8.50
C ASP A 34 0.23 13.28 -8.97
N ILE A 35 0.57 12.08 -8.49
CA ILE A 35 1.76 11.36 -8.96
C ILE A 35 1.41 10.56 -10.22
N TYR A 36 2.23 10.69 -11.26
CA TYR A 36 2.14 9.92 -12.50
C TYR A 36 3.45 9.21 -12.80
N LEU A 37 3.34 8.01 -13.37
CA LEU A 37 4.45 7.31 -14.02
C LEU A 37 4.42 7.61 -15.51
N ILE A 38 5.46 8.25 -16.03
CA ILE A 38 5.66 8.48 -17.46
C ILE A 38 6.75 7.53 -17.95
N MET A 39 6.41 6.65 -18.88
CA MET A 39 7.33 5.75 -19.57
C MET A 39 7.66 6.31 -20.95
N PHE A 40 8.93 6.41 -21.30
CA PHE A 40 9.37 6.85 -22.62
C PHE A 40 9.55 5.67 -23.57
N LYS A 41 9.44 5.93 -24.88
CA LYS A 41 9.75 4.94 -25.91
C LYS A 41 11.23 4.55 -25.84
N PRO A 42 11.61 3.34 -26.26
CA PRO A 42 13.02 2.97 -26.39
C PRO A 42 13.80 3.98 -27.26
N ASP A 43 15.10 4.13 -26.98
CA ASP A 43 16.04 4.92 -27.78
C ASP A 43 15.77 6.44 -27.86
N THR A 44 14.96 7.00 -26.95
CA THR A 44 14.75 8.45 -26.88
C THR A 44 15.99 9.22 -26.43
N GLY A 45 16.94 8.56 -25.74
CA GLY A 45 18.13 9.18 -25.17
C GLY A 45 17.83 10.20 -24.07
N LEU A 46 16.62 10.17 -23.51
CA LEU A 46 16.18 11.11 -22.46
C LEU A 46 16.64 10.68 -21.07
N ILE A 47 16.67 9.38 -20.81
CA ILE A 47 17.10 8.81 -19.54
C ILE A 47 18.47 8.18 -19.73
N ASP A 48 19.42 8.61 -18.89
CA ASP A 48 20.77 8.07 -18.92
C ASP A 48 20.78 6.63 -18.38
N PRO A 49 21.57 5.72 -18.98
CA PRO A 49 21.67 4.35 -18.49
C PRO A 49 22.34 4.30 -17.12
N PRO A 50 22.03 3.29 -16.29
CA PRO A 50 22.61 3.17 -14.96
C PRO A 50 24.14 3.04 -15.01
N ASP A 51 24.83 3.69 -14.07
CA ASP A 51 26.28 3.61 -13.91
C ASP A 51 26.63 2.58 -12.82
N SER A 52 27.20 1.45 -13.24
CA SER A 52 27.61 0.38 -12.34
C SER A 52 28.68 0.80 -11.34
N ASP A 53 29.52 1.79 -11.67
CA ASP A 53 30.56 2.26 -10.76
C ASP A 53 29.97 2.99 -9.55
N ASN A 54 28.72 3.48 -9.66
CA ASN A 54 28.01 4.20 -8.60
C ASN A 54 27.01 3.31 -7.84
N ALA A 55 26.92 2.02 -8.16
CA ALA A 55 26.05 1.07 -7.49
C ALA A 55 26.31 1.02 -5.97
N GLY A 56 25.28 1.29 -5.17
CA GLY A 56 25.37 1.34 -3.71
C GLY A 56 26.14 2.54 -3.13
N LYS A 57 26.55 3.50 -3.97
CA LYS A 57 27.27 4.72 -3.55
C LYS A 57 26.41 5.98 -3.61
N VAL A 58 25.28 5.92 -4.30
CA VAL A 58 24.29 7.01 -4.37
C VAL A 58 23.24 6.87 -3.28
N SER A 59 22.70 8.00 -2.81
CA SER A 59 21.58 8.01 -1.87
C SER A 59 20.36 7.33 -2.49
N VAL A 60 19.54 6.72 -1.63
CA VAL A 60 18.28 6.09 -2.07
C VAL A 60 17.40 7.15 -2.76
N GLY A 61 16.97 6.85 -3.98
CA GLY A 61 16.12 7.74 -4.79
C GLY A 61 16.88 8.65 -5.77
N GLU A 62 18.22 8.64 -5.75
CA GLU A 62 19.05 9.32 -6.73
C GLU A 62 19.54 8.36 -7.82
N PRO A 63 19.56 8.78 -9.10
CA PRO A 63 19.99 7.93 -10.20
C PRO A 63 21.49 7.65 -10.16
N THR A 64 21.89 6.43 -10.51
CA THR A 64 23.30 6.02 -10.51
C THR A 64 24.12 6.73 -11.60
N SER A 65 23.49 7.08 -12.72
CA SER A 65 24.05 7.92 -13.80
C SER A 65 24.43 9.33 -13.35
N GLY A 66 23.90 9.80 -12.22
CA GLY A 66 24.02 11.19 -11.80
C GLY A 66 23.17 12.17 -12.61
N GLN A 67 22.22 11.67 -13.41
CA GLN A 67 21.31 12.51 -14.17
C GLN A 67 20.49 13.44 -13.25
N SER A 68 20.55 14.75 -13.50
CA SER A 68 19.84 15.74 -12.70
C SER A 68 18.34 15.74 -13.02
N LYS A 69 17.49 15.61 -11.98
CA LYS A 69 16.04 15.72 -12.07
C LYS A 69 15.60 17.09 -12.59
N ASP A 70 16.21 18.17 -12.10
CA ASP A 70 15.88 19.53 -12.52
C ASP A 70 16.25 19.78 -13.99
N THR A 71 17.46 19.38 -14.39
CA THR A 71 17.92 19.52 -15.79
C THR A 71 17.06 18.70 -16.74
N LEU A 72 16.65 17.50 -16.31
CA LEU A 72 15.76 16.65 -17.08
C LEU A 72 14.36 17.27 -17.19
N ALA A 73 13.81 17.79 -16.10
CA ALA A 73 12.51 18.48 -16.10
C ALA A 73 12.50 19.67 -17.07
N ASP A 74 13.56 20.48 -17.05
CA ASP A 74 13.75 21.60 -17.98
C ASP A 74 13.84 21.13 -19.44
N THR A 75 14.62 20.06 -19.69
CA THR A 75 14.78 19.46 -21.03
C THR A 75 13.45 18.90 -21.55
N LEU A 76 12.64 18.36 -20.66
CA LEU A 76 11.33 17.81 -20.96
C LEU A 76 10.27 18.91 -21.16
N GLY A 77 10.50 20.12 -20.65
CA GLY A 77 9.49 21.16 -20.55
C GLY A 77 8.35 20.77 -19.60
N LEU A 78 8.67 19.98 -18.57
CA LEU A 78 7.71 19.42 -17.63
C LEU A 78 7.17 20.52 -16.71
N ASN A 79 5.85 20.70 -16.67
CA ASN A 79 5.22 21.57 -15.68
C ASN A 79 4.86 20.78 -14.40
N GLY A 80 5.87 20.53 -13.57
CA GLY A 80 5.77 19.89 -12.26
C GLY A 80 7.13 19.40 -11.79
N GLU A 81 7.16 18.41 -10.90
CA GLU A 81 8.38 17.93 -10.27
C GLU A 81 8.68 16.48 -10.65
N ILE A 82 9.94 16.17 -10.96
CA ILE A 82 10.41 14.78 -11.10
C ILE A 82 10.78 14.25 -9.73
N ILE A 83 10.04 13.24 -9.25
CA ILE A 83 10.26 12.60 -7.96
C ILE A 83 11.40 11.57 -8.07
N ALA A 84 11.40 10.79 -9.15
CA ALA A 84 12.36 9.72 -9.38
C ALA A 84 12.59 9.45 -10.87
N ILE A 85 13.82 9.03 -11.20
CA ILE A 85 14.22 8.59 -12.53
C ILE A 85 14.38 7.06 -12.51
N LEU A 86 13.76 6.38 -13.47
CA LEU A 86 13.77 4.92 -13.62
C LEU A 86 14.72 4.52 -14.75
N GLU A 87 16.03 4.49 -14.46
CA GLU A 87 17.11 4.28 -15.43
C GLU A 87 16.95 2.98 -16.24
N VAL A 88 16.51 1.90 -15.60
CA VAL A 88 16.34 0.58 -16.23
C VAL A 88 15.09 0.51 -17.10
N ASN A 89 14.07 1.31 -16.79
CA ASN A 89 12.78 1.23 -17.46
C ASN A 89 12.54 2.40 -18.43
N ASN A 90 13.48 3.35 -18.54
CA ASN A 90 13.34 4.57 -19.34
C ASN A 90 12.07 5.35 -18.98
N GLY A 91 11.91 5.67 -17.70
CA GLY A 91 10.73 6.37 -17.20
C GLY A 91 11.02 7.30 -16.04
N ILE A 92 10.00 8.06 -15.63
CA ILE A 92 10.06 8.99 -14.50
C ILE A 92 8.76 8.94 -13.69
N PHE A 93 8.88 9.09 -12.38
CA PHE A 93 7.76 9.49 -11.53
C PHE A 93 7.71 10.99 -11.42
N VAL A 94 6.54 11.58 -11.65
CA VAL A 94 6.34 13.02 -11.64
C VAL A 94 5.14 13.42 -10.81
N GLU A 95 5.26 14.52 -10.08
CA GLU A 95 4.14 15.20 -9.44
C GLU A 95 3.66 16.32 -10.37
N ILE A 96 2.50 16.11 -11.01
CA ILE A 96 1.94 17.01 -12.01
C ILE A 96 0.41 17.07 -11.90
N THR A 97 -0.19 18.09 -12.49
CA THR A 97 -1.65 18.18 -12.61
C THR A 97 -2.20 17.12 -13.58
N ALA A 98 -3.47 16.76 -13.42
CA ALA A 98 -4.15 15.87 -14.38
C ALA A 98 -4.18 16.44 -15.81
N GLU A 99 -4.27 17.77 -15.95
CA GLU A 99 -4.21 18.44 -17.26
C GLU A 99 -2.83 18.27 -17.92
N GLU A 100 -1.77 18.43 -17.13
CA GLU A 100 -0.40 18.21 -17.61
C GLU A 100 -0.19 16.74 -18.00
N ALA A 101 -0.71 15.79 -17.23
CA ALA A 101 -0.64 14.38 -17.57
C ALA A 101 -1.30 14.03 -18.91
N GLU A 102 -2.41 14.68 -19.27
CA GLU A 102 -3.03 14.51 -20.59
C GLU A 102 -2.14 15.01 -21.74
N LYS A 103 -1.38 16.09 -21.51
CA LYS A 103 -0.41 16.57 -22.52
C LYS A 103 0.68 15.51 -22.75
N TRP A 104 1.20 14.93 -21.67
CA TRP A 104 2.21 13.87 -21.76
C TRP A 104 1.69 12.59 -22.43
N ARG A 105 0.39 12.28 -22.34
CA ARG A 105 -0.21 11.16 -23.09
C ARG A 105 -0.17 11.36 -24.62
N GLN A 106 -0.07 12.60 -25.08
CA GLN A 106 0.00 12.94 -26.50
C GLN A 106 1.44 13.21 -26.97
N ASP A 107 2.43 13.22 -26.06
CA ASP A 107 3.83 13.46 -26.41
C ASP A 107 4.38 12.27 -27.21
N THR A 108 5.05 12.57 -28.34
CA THR A 108 5.55 11.56 -29.27
C THR A 108 6.70 10.72 -28.69
N ARG A 109 7.38 11.19 -27.65
CA ARG A 109 8.47 10.52 -26.93
C ARG A 109 7.93 9.54 -25.88
N VAL A 110 6.69 9.72 -25.45
CA VAL A 110 6.07 8.90 -24.40
C VAL A 110 5.48 7.62 -24.96
N ALA A 111 5.73 6.51 -24.25
CA ALA A 111 5.11 5.21 -24.47
C ALA A 111 3.82 5.05 -23.67
N SER A 112 3.81 5.48 -22.41
CA SER A 112 2.59 5.47 -21.57
C SER A 112 2.67 6.47 -20.43
N VAL A 113 1.53 7.05 -20.05
CA VAL A 113 1.36 7.78 -18.79
C VAL A 113 0.30 7.10 -17.95
N GLN A 114 0.69 6.65 -16.76
CA GLN A 114 -0.20 6.04 -15.80
C GLN A 114 -0.32 6.97 -14.60
N LYS A 115 -1.53 7.32 -14.18
CA LYS A 115 -1.69 7.89 -12.84
C LYS A 115 -1.14 6.83 -11.89
N SER A 116 -0.21 7.21 -11.02
CA SER A 116 0.20 6.32 -9.94
C SER A 116 -1.09 5.82 -9.31
N MET A 117 -1.24 4.51 -9.19
CA MET A 117 -2.36 3.99 -8.44
C MET A 117 -2.21 4.62 -7.05
N GLU A 118 -3.06 5.60 -6.73
CA GLU A 118 -3.76 5.55 -5.47
C GLU A 118 -4.37 4.16 -5.48
N GLY A 119 -3.60 3.17 -5.02
CA GLY A 119 -4.20 2.08 -4.34
C GLY A 119 -5.21 2.76 -3.43
N SER A 120 -6.46 2.38 -3.56
CA SER A 120 -7.33 2.34 -2.42
C SER A 120 -6.60 1.50 -1.37
N PHE A 121 -5.61 2.09 -0.70
CA PHE A 121 -5.39 1.90 0.71
C PHE A 121 -6.73 2.33 1.25
N GLY A 122 -7.63 1.36 1.38
CA GLY A 122 -8.92 1.65 1.96
C GLY A 122 -8.62 2.41 3.24
N ASP A 123 -9.32 3.52 3.44
CA ASP A 123 -9.69 3.96 4.78
C ASP A 123 -10.55 2.85 5.42
N SER A 124 -9.97 1.66 5.56
CA SER A 124 -10.19 0.84 6.71
C SER A 124 -9.24 1.39 7.75
N GLU A 125 -9.70 1.61 8.97
CA GLU A 125 -8.85 1.75 10.16
C GLU A 125 -8.02 0.47 10.45
N ALA A 126 -7.55 -0.24 9.42
CA ALA A 126 -6.51 -1.23 9.44
C ALA A 126 -5.25 -0.56 8.87
N GLY A 127 -4.26 -0.34 9.73
CA GLY A 127 -3.05 0.43 9.38
C GLY A 127 -2.39 -0.07 8.08
N SER A 128 -1.92 0.89 7.26
CA SER A 128 -1.05 0.67 6.10
C SER A 128 0.00 -0.42 6.41
N ASP A 129 0.30 -1.31 5.45
CA ASP A 129 1.41 -2.27 5.59
C ASP A 129 2.79 -1.60 5.39
N TYR A 130 2.81 -0.33 4.98
CA TYR A 130 4.02 0.45 4.72
C TYR A 130 4.25 1.53 5.78
N PRO A 131 5.52 1.84 6.12
CA PRO A 131 5.86 3.00 6.94
C PRO A 131 5.32 4.30 6.34
N VAL A 132 4.79 5.19 7.18
CA VAL A 132 4.24 6.48 6.78
C VAL A 132 4.90 7.58 7.59
N TYR A 133 5.40 8.62 6.92
CA TYR A 133 5.89 9.84 7.56
C TYR A 133 5.04 11.04 7.15
N ARG A 134 4.32 11.64 8.11
CA ARG A 134 3.48 12.84 7.89
C ARG A 134 3.50 13.71 9.14
N ASP A 135 3.55 15.03 8.95
CA ASP A 135 3.45 16.02 10.03
C ASP A 135 4.45 15.81 11.20
N GLY A 136 5.68 15.36 10.88
CA GLY A 136 6.71 15.11 11.89
C GLY A 136 6.57 13.76 12.63
N ILE A 137 5.63 12.92 12.22
CA ILE A 137 5.31 11.63 12.84
C ILE A 137 5.61 10.51 11.85
N LEU A 138 6.50 9.60 12.25
CA LEU A 138 6.81 8.35 11.57
C LEU A 138 6.01 7.21 12.20
N THR A 139 5.13 6.60 11.43
CA THR A 139 4.41 5.38 11.82
C THR A 139 5.02 4.18 11.10
N ILE A 140 5.46 3.19 11.85
CA ILE A 140 6.01 1.92 11.38
C ILE A 140 5.01 0.81 11.73
N PRO A 141 4.33 0.21 10.73
CA PRO A 141 3.27 -0.78 10.97
C PRO A 141 3.73 -2.05 11.67
N ARG A 142 4.99 -2.43 11.46
CA ARG A 142 5.63 -3.64 11.99
C ARG A 142 7.10 -3.39 12.27
N VAL A 143 7.54 -3.80 13.45
CA VAL A 143 8.95 -3.78 13.85
C VAL A 143 9.35 -5.20 14.24
N ASP A 144 10.26 -5.77 13.47
CA ASP A 144 10.82 -7.09 13.76
C ASP A 144 12.02 -6.99 14.70
N THR A 145 12.21 -8.04 15.50
CA THR A 145 13.43 -8.23 16.31
C THR A 145 14.05 -9.58 15.99
N ASP A 146 15.31 -9.80 16.36
CA ASP A 146 15.96 -11.10 16.20
C ASP A 146 15.16 -12.24 16.84
N ARG A 147 14.42 -11.95 17.91
CA ARG A 147 13.62 -12.95 18.62
C ARG A 147 12.37 -13.38 17.86
N GLN A 148 11.67 -12.45 17.21
CA GLN A 148 10.38 -12.74 16.59
C GLN A 148 9.97 -11.66 15.59
N ALA A 149 9.44 -12.12 14.46
CA ALA A 149 8.71 -11.27 13.52
C ALA A 149 7.35 -10.81 14.09
N SER A 150 6.93 -9.59 13.74
CA SER A 150 5.58 -9.05 13.98
C SER A 150 5.11 -8.92 15.44
N LEU A 151 6.00 -9.13 16.42
CA LEU A 151 5.66 -8.95 17.83
C LEU A 151 5.28 -7.50 18.16
N PHE A 152 6.01 -6.53 17.58
CA PHE A 152 5.77 -5.11 17.75
C PHE A 152 5.09 -4.54 16.51
N GLN A 153 3.94 -3.90 16.71
CA GLN A 153 3.12 -3.33 15.65
C GLN A 153 2.75 -1.89 15.97
N ASP A 154 2.37 -1.13 14.94
CA ASP A 154 1.87 0.24 15.06
C ASP A 154 2.81 1.17 15.87
N GLY A 155 4.12 1.06 15.62
CA GLY A 155 5.14 1.90 16.26
C GLY A 155 5.04 3.34 15.75
N VAL A 156 4.87 4.30 16.63
CA VAL A 156 4.79 5.72 16.29
C VAL A 156 5.95 6.45 16.92
N PHE A 157 6.69 7.16 16.09
CA PHE A 157 7.86 7.93 16.43
C PHE A 157 7.62 9.38 16.05
N TRP A 158 8.00 10.30 16.92
CA TRP A 158 8.04 11.73 16.60
C TRP A 158 9.50 12.19 16.58
N HIS A 159 9.81 13.09 15.65
CA HIS A 159 11.13 13.72 15.57
C HIS A 159 11.18 14.99 16.42
N ASP A 160 12.06 15.01 17.43
CA ASP A 160 12.38 16.21 18.18
C ASP A 160 13.47 17.01 17.44
N PRO A 161 13.14 18.16 16.83
CA PRO A 161 14.12 18.96 16.10
C PRO A 161 15.13 19.66 17.03
N ALA A 162 14.81 19.86 18.32
CA ALA A 162 15.71 20.54 19.25
C ALA A 162 16.89 19.64 19.65
N THR A 163 16.64 18.34 19.78
CA THR A 163 17.64 17.34 20.13
C THR A 163 18.07 16.47 18.96
N ASN A 164 17.47 16.69 17.78
CA ASN A 164 17.64 15.88 16.57
C ASN A 164 17.50 14.37 16.83
N THR A 165 16.47 14.00 17.59
CA THR A 165 16.27 12.62 18.06
C THR A 165 14.88 12.12 17.71
N TRP A 166 14.77 10.84 17.34
CA TRP A 166 13.49 10.16 17.21
C TRP A 166 13.05 9.58 18.55
N ILE A 167 11.84 9.89 18.97
CA ILE A 167 11.29 9.42 20.23
C ILE A 167 10.11 8.51 19.93
N LEU A 168 10.18 7.27 20.42
CA LEU A 168 9.09 6.31 20.37
C LEU A 168 7.97 6.79 21.30
N GLU A 169 6.84 7.16 20.72
CA GLU A 169 5.66 7.64 21.43
C GLU A 169 4.78 6.47 21.89
N LYS A 170 4.48 5.55 20.97
CA LYS A 170 3.61 4.39 21.25
C LYS A 170 3.94 3.22 20.33
N PHE A 171 3.60 2.02 20.79
CA PHE A 171 3.61 0.79 20.00
C PHE A 171 2.62 -0.19 20.61
N LYS A 172 2.27 -1.22 19.86
CA LYS A 172 1.47 -2.35 20.33
C LYS A 172 2.33 -3.61 20.36
N VAL A 173 2.18 -4.39 21.43
CA VAL A 173 2.72 -5.75 21.49
C VAL A 173 1.59 -6.70 21.13
N LYS A 174 1.72 -7.41 20.01
CA LYS A 174 0.75 -8.41 19.58
C LYS A 174 1.45 -9.75 19.45
N PRO A 175 1.39 -10.61 20.48
CA PRO A 175 1.92 -11.95 20.33
C PRO A 175 1.07 -12.70 19.30
N ALA A 176 1.71 -13.51 18.47
CA ALA A 176 1.06 -14.36 17.49
C ALA A 176 0.32 -15.51 18.19
N VAL A 177 -0.81 -15.22 18.81
CA VAL A 177 -1.61 -16.22 19.54
C VAL A 177 -3.07 -16.05 19.16
N GLY A 178 -3.77 -17.18 19.04
CA GLY A 178 -5.16 -17.25 18.57
C GLY A 178 -5.36 -18.17 17.37
N VAL A 179 -4.28 -18.73 16.83
CA VAL A 179 -4.31 -19.77 15.80
C VAL A 179 -3.86 -21.09 16.42
N TYR A 180 -4.59 -22.16 16.14
CA TYR A 180 -4.32 -23.51 16.58
C TYR A 180 -4.25 -24.45 15.37
N PHE A 181 -3.45 -25.50 15.46
CA PHE A 181 -3.37 -26.55 14.46
C PHE A 181 -3.82 -27.89 15.05
N LEU A 182 -4.88 -28.48 14.49
CA LEU A 182 -5.34 -29.83 14.81
C LEU A 182 -4.66 -30.88 13.91
N GLU A 183 -4.99 -32.16 14.12
CA GLU A 183 -4.37 -33.29 13.40
C GLU A 183 -4.52 -33.22 11.86
N ASN A 184 -5.62 -32.65 11.36
CA ASN A 184 -5.87 -32.49 9.92
C ASN A 184 -5.53 -31.09 9.39
N ASP A 185 -5.02 -30.22 10.26
CA ASP A 185 -4.54 -28.88 9.89
C ASP A 185 -3.05 -28.95 9.52
N GLY A 186 -2.51 -27.84 9.01
CA GLY A 186 -1.09 -27.78 8.67
C GLY A 186 -0.82 -26.87 7.48
N VAL A 187 0.35 -27.08 6.89
CA VAL A 187 0.87 -26.25 5.81
C VAL A 187 1.15 -27.10 4.58
N GLU A 188 0.51 -26.76 3.48
CA GLU A 188 0.76 -27.31 2.14
C GLU A 188 1.61 -26.31 1.35
N VAL A 189 2.76 -26.77 0.85
CA VAL A 189 3.63 -25.95 -0.02
C VAL A 189 3.19 -26.11 -1.47
N ILE A 190 2.95 -24.99 -2.15
CA ILE A 190 2.60 -24.94 -3.57
C ILE A 190 3.71 -24.19 -4.30
N ILE A 191 4.33 -24.84 -5.28
CA ILE A 191 5.42 -24.28 -6.09
C ILE A 191 4.98 -24.25 -7.55
N THR A 192 5.21 -23.14 -8.24
CA THR A 192 4.89 -23.03 -9.67
C THR A 192 6.02 -23.53 -10.54
N ASP A 193 5.69 -24.17 -11.66
CA ASP A 193 6.66 -24.59 -12.68
C ASP A 193 7.07 -23.45 -13.65
N THR A 194 6.57 -22.23 -13.44
CA THR A 194 6.89 -21.05 -14.27
C THR A 194 8.21 -20.39 -13.87
N SER A 195 8.80 -19.59 -14.78
CA SER A 195 9.91 -18.68 -14.46
C SER A 195 9.38 -17.24 -14.44
N PRO A 196 9.60 -16.45 -13.38
CA PRO A 196 10.20 -16.87 -12.11
C PRO A 196 9.31 -17.84 -11.31
N ILE A 197 9.94 -18.67 -10.48
CA ILE A 197 9.30 -19.60 -9.55
C ILE A 197 8.57 -18.78 -8.48
N GLN A 198 7.33 -19.17 -8.19
CA GLN A 198 6.54 -18.66 -7.09
C GLN A 198 6.32 -19.79 -6.08
N VAL A 199 6.41 -19.46 -4.80
CA VAL A 199 6.17 -20.40 -3.69
C VAL A 199 5.06 -19.82 -2.82
N PHE A 200 4.04 -20.63 -2.54
CA PHE A 200 2.93 -20.29 -1.67
C PHE A 200 2.84 -21.31 -0.54
N LEU A 201 2.55 -20.83 0.67
CA LEU A 201 2.15 -21.66 1.79
C LEU A 201 0.64 -21.59 1.94
N LYS A 202 -0.05 -22.70 1.72
CA LYS A 202 -1.47 -22.84 2.03
C LYS A 202 -1.61 -23.38 3.44
N ILE A 203 -2.08 -22.52 4.34
CA ILE A 203 -2.13 -22.76 5.78
C ILE A 203 -3.58 -23.02 6.17
N ASN A 204 -3.83 -24.16 6.81
CA ASN A 204 -5.11 -24.50 7.44
C ASN A 204 -4.91 -24.51 8.95
N GLY A 205 -5.88 -24.00 9.70
CA GLY A 205 -5.87 -23.99 11.17
C GLY A 205 -7.21 -23.58 11.75
N GLN A 206 -7.24 -23.35 13.05
CA GLN A 206 -8.44 -22.98 13.80
C GLN A 206 -8.22 -21.71 14.62
N PHE A 207 -9.28 -20.93 14.78
CA PHE A 207 -9.40 -19.88 15.79
C PHE A 207 -10.01 -20.43 17.09
N SER A 208 -9.76 -19.79 18.24
CA SER A 208 -10.28 -20.26 19.54
C SER A 208 -11.79 -20.10 19.70
N ASP A 209 -12.40 -19.17 18.98
CA ASP A 209 -13.81 -18.81 19.11
C ASP A 209 -14.36 -18.18 17.82
N GLY A 210 -15.69 -17.96 17.81
CA GLY A 210 -16.40 -17.42 16.65
C GLY A 210 -16.38 -15.91 16.49
N CYS A 211 -15.69 -15.18 17.36
CA CYS A 211 -15.43 -13.74 17.19
C CYS A 211 -14.05 -13.46 16.60
N GLN A 212 -13.27 -14.49 16.29
CA GLN A 212 -11.96 -14.30 15.69
C GLN A 212 -12.04 -14.35 14.17
N ALA A 213 -11.22 -13.52 13.54
CA ALA A 213 -11.00 -13.54 12.10
C ALA A 213 -9.50 -13.50 11.81
N LEU A 214 -9.16 -13.82 10.55
CA LEU A 214 -7.79 -13.75 10.07
C LEU A 214 -7.28 -12.30 10.17
N GLY A 215 -6.22 -12.12 10.92
CA GLY A 215 -5.50 -10.86 11.03
C GLY A 215 -4.45 -10.69 9.94
N ARG A 216 -3.43 -9.90 10.25
CA ARG A 216 -2.25 -9.74 9.39
C ARG A 216 -1.49 -11.06 9.27
N VAL A 217 -0.99 -11.35 8.07
CA VAL A 217 -0.06 -12.44 7.81
C VAL A 217 1.29 -11.89 7.42
N ASP A 218 2.18 -11.91 8.38
CA ASP A 218 3.53 -11.39 8.27
C ASP A 218 4.50 -12.48 7.83
N ARG A 219 5.51 -12.07 7.08
CA ARG A 219 6.59 -12.95 6.67
C ARG A 219 7.93 -12.22 6.70
N ARG A 220 9.00 -12.95 7.00
CA ARG A 220 10.39 -12.51 6.77
C ARG A 220 11.24 -13.70 6.38
N LEU A 221 12.36 -13.43 5.72
CA LEU A 221 13.42 -14.41 5.51
C LEU A 221 14.53 -14.11 6.52
N ASP A 222 14.81 -15.05 7.42
CA ASP A 222 15.91 -15.03 8.38
C ASP A 222 16.94 -16.10 7.96
N GLY A 223 18.05 -15.67 7.37
CA GLY A 223 19.01 -16.58 6.73
C GLY A 223 18.36 -17.36 5.58
N ASN A 224 18.18 -18.67 5.76
CA ASN A 224 17.49 -19.56 4.82
C ASN A 224 16.10 -20.01 5.29
N ARG A 225 15.60 -19.44 6.41
CA ARG A 225 14.31 -19.80 7.00
C ARG A 225 13.28 -18.70 6.81
N PHE A 226 12.16 -19.04 6.18
CA PHE A 226 10.98 -18.18 6.12
C PHE A 226 10.20 -18.27 7.44
N GLU A 227 10.13 -17.17 8.16
CA GLU A 227 9.26 -17.06 9.33
C GLU A 227 7.94 -16.43 8.91
N VAL A 228 6.86 -17.17 9.07
CA VAL A 228 5.49 -16.72 8.77
C VAL A 228 4.71 -16.62 10.05
N VAL A 229 4.10 -15.46 10.27
CA VAL A 229 3.29 -15.16 11.45
C VAL A 229 1.87 -14.88 11.00
N VAL A 230 0.97 -15.81 11.34
CA VAL A 230 -0.47 -15.69 11.12
C VAL A 230 -1.10 -15.21 12.43
N SER A 231 -1.64 -14.00 12.41
CA SER A 231 -2.36 -13.45 13.56
C SER A 231 -3.87 -13.64 13.44
N ALA A 232 -4.54 -13.70 14.59
CA ALA A 232 -5.99 -13.57 14.68
C ALA A 232 -6.34 -12.17 15.20
N ILE A 233 -7.46 -11.62 14.77
CA ILE A 233 -8.04 -10.39 15.31
C ILE A 233 -9.42 -10.67 15.89
N SER A 234 -9.80 -9.95 16.94
CA SER A 234 -11.18 -9.95 17.42
C SER A 234 -12.03 -9.10 16.48
N THR A 235 -13.17 -9.63 16.03
CA THR A 235 -14.18 -8.92 15.26
C THR A 235 -15.17 -8.16 16.15
N VAL A 236 -15.00 -8.25 17.47
CA VAL A 236 -15.87 -7.59 18.45
C VAL A 236 -15.05 -6.68 19.36
N PRO A 237 -15.65 -5.61 19.92
CA PRO A 237 -14.93 -4.73 20.84
C PRO A 237 -14.46 -5.44 22.11
N ASP A 238 -13.25 -5.10 22.58
CA ASP A 238 -12.64 -5.66 23.79
C ASP A 238 -13.33 -5.23 25.12
N ASN A 239 -14.47 -4.55 25.04
CA ASN A 239 -15.21 -4.04 26.20
C ASN A 239 -16.12 -5.08 26.86
N GLY A 240 -16.09 -6.34 26.39
CA GLY A 240 -16.85 -7.46 26.96
C GLY A 240 -18.36 -7.40 26.75
N THR A 241 -18.84 -6.53 25.87
CA THR A 241 -20.29 -6.37 25.60
C THR A 241 -20.86 -7.44 24.66
N VAL A 242 -20.00 -8.18 23.97
CA VAL A 242 -20.39 -9.23 23.02
C VAL A 242 -19.85 -10.58 23.51
N ALA A 243 -20.73 -11.57 23.61
CA ALA A 243 -20.36 -12.93 23.95
C ALA A 243 -19.98 -13.73 22.70
N CYS A 244 -18.82 -14.38 22.73
CA CYS A 244 -18.29 -15.18 21.63
C CYS A 244 -18.60 -16.67 21.80
N THR A 245 -18.86 -17.37 20.69
CA THR A 245 -19.10 -18.81 20.71
C THR A 245 -17.82 -19.54 21.11
N GLN A 246 -17.89 -20.38 22.14
CA GLN A 246 -16.75 -21.19 22.61
C GLN A 246 -16.56 -22.43 21.73
N SER A 247 -16.20 -22.21 20.46
CA SER A 247 -16.04 -23.26 19.47
C SER A 247 -14.91 -22.90 18.51
N LEU A 248 -14.11 -23.91 18.15
CA LEU A 248 -13.04 -23.75 17.18
C LEU A 248 -13.63 -23.42 15.80
N VAL A 249 -13.09 -22.39 15.16
CA VAL A 249 -13.53 -21.95 13.83
C VAL A 249 -12.39 -22.15 12.83
N PRO A 250 -12.59 -22.95 11.77
CA PRO A 250 -11.53 -23.21 10.79
C PRO A 250 -11.25 -21.98 9.94
N PHE A 251 -9.99 -21.80 9.57
CA PHE A 251 -9.56 -20.86 8.55
C PHE A 251 -8.61 -21.52 7.56
N GLN A 252 -8.54 -20.94 6.36
CA GLN A 252 -7.56 -21.27 5.35
C GLN A 252 -7.02 -19.97 4.75
N THR A 253 -5.71 -19.88 4.58
CA THR A 253 -5.06 -18.74 3.90
C THR A 253 -3.93 -19.20 3.00
N ILE A 254 -3.65 -18.45 1.94
CA ILE A 254 -2.56 -18.70 1.00
C ILE A 254 -1.57 -17.55 1.10
N VAL A 255 -0.33 -17.86 1.46
CA VAL A 255 0.72 -16.88 1.76
C VAL A 255 1.81 -16.99 0.71
N PRO A 256 1.97 -16.02 -0.21
CA PRO A 256 3.12 -15.99 -1.10
C PRO A 256 4.41 -15.71 -0.32
N LEU A 257 5.48 -16.44 -0.65
CA LEU A 257 6.83 -16.19 -0.16
C LEU A 257 7.63 -15.40 -1.18
N ASN A 258 8.40 -14.41 -0.72
CA ASN A 258 9.26 -13.59 -1.57
C ASN A 258 10.53 -14.38 -1.91
N VAL A 259 10.45 -15.21 -2.94
CA VAL A 259 11.54 -16.10 -3.37
C VAL A 259 12.30 -15.61 -4.60
N PHE A 260 11.86 -14.52 -5.22
CA PHE A 260 12.56 -13.92 -6.36
C PHE A 260 13.94 -13.39 -5.93
N GLY A 261 14.96 -13.61 -6.76
CA GLY A 261 16.33 -13.22 -6.47
C GLY A 261 17.09 -14.20 -5.56
N LEU A 262 16.44 -15.27 -5.07
CA LEU A 262 17.08 -16.25 -4.21
C LEU A 262 17.83 -17.32 -5.04
N PRO A 263 19.01 -17.77 -4.58
CA PRO A 263 19.75 -18.84 -5.23
C PRO A 263 19.02 -20.19 -5.16
N ALA A 264 19.42 -21.13 -6.01
CA ALA A 264 19.02 -22.52 -5.89
C ALA A 264 19.42 -23.07 -4.52
N GLY A 265 18.53 -23.85 -3.89
CA GLY A 265 18.79 -24.37 -2.56
C GLY A 265 17.55 -24.87 -1.84
N GLU A 266 17.78 -25.49 -0.69
CA GLU A 266 16.73 -25.86 0.26
C GLU A 266 16.48 -24.71 1.24
N TYR A 267 15.20 -24.37 1.38
CA TYR A 267 14.71 -23.33 2.27
C TYR A 267 13.78 -23.95 3.30
N GLU A 268 13.90 -23.47 4.53
CA GLU A 268 13.02 -23.86 5.63
C GLU A 268 11.87 -22.86 5.74
N TYR A 269 10.74 -23.29 6.27
CA TYR A 269 9.71 -22.39 6.75
C TYR A 269 9.22 -22.79 8.14
N THR A 270 8.76 -21.78 8.90
CA THR A 270 8.03 -21.96 10.14
C THR A 270 6.80 -21.07 10.15
N VAL A 271 5.65 -21.61 10.53
CA VAL A 271 4.40 -20.86 10.73
C VAL A 271 4.08 -20.83 12.22
N ASN A 272 4.04 -19.62 12.79
CA ASN A 272 3.81 -19.36 14.21
C ASN A 272 4.75 -20.13 15.16
N GLY A 273 5.89 -20.64 14.68
CA GLY A 273 6.81 -21.47 15.47
C GLY A 273 6.33 -22.92 15.68
N GLU A 274 5.13 -23.28 15.21
CA GLU A 274 4.50 -24.58 15.46
C GLU A 274 4.61 -25.51 14.24
N GLN A 275 4.30 -25.01 13.05
CA GLN A 275 4.35 -25.80 11.81
C GLN A 275 5.64 -25.52 11.06
N ASN A 276 6.44 -26.56 10.80
CA ASN A 276 7.73 -26.43 10.15
C ASN A 276 7.79 -27.34 8.92
N GLY A 277 8.56 -26.93 7.91
CA GLY A 277 8.81 -27.74 6.73
C GLY A 277 9.87 -27.13 5.84
N THR A 278 10.10 -27.75 4.69
CA THR A 278 11.09 -27.29 3.72
C THR A 278 10.52 -27.25 2.31
N PHE A 279 11.17 -26.48 1.44
CA PHE A 279 10.97 -26.52 0.00
C PHE A 279 12.28 -26.25 -0.72
N THR A 280 12.36 -26.67 -1.99
CA THR A 280 13.60 -26.55 -2.77
C THR A 280 13.37 -25.67 -3.99
N LEU A 281 14.23 -24.68 -4.18
CA LEU A 281 14.40 -23.99 -5.45
C LEU A 281 15.41 -24.78 -6.28
N THR A 282 14.95 -25.36 -7.40
CA THR A 282 15.78 -26.23 -8.26
C THR A 282 16.78 -25.46 -9.12
N ARG A 283 16.63 -24.14 -9.20
CA ARG A 283 17.48 -23.19 -9.94
C ARG A 283 17.42 -21.83 -9.25
N ASP A 284 18.39 -20.98 -9.56
CA ASP A 284 18.36 -19.57 -9.15
C ASP A 284 17.08 -18.91 -9.67
N ASN A 285 16.36 -18.24 -8.77
CA ASN A 285 15.03 -17.74 -9.09
C ASN A 285 15.06 -16.31 -9.64
N MET A 286 15.54 -16.21 -10.87
CA MET A 286 15.73 -14.96 -11.63
C MET A 286 14.80 -14.94 -12.87
N LEU A 287 14.75 -13.80 -13.58
CA LEU A 287 14.00 -13.65 -14.84
C LEU A 287 14.58 -14.48 -15.98
#